data_AF-A0A229XGE6-F1
#
_entry.id   AF-A0A229XGE6-F1
#
_cell.length_a   1.000
_cell.length_b   1.000
_cell.length_c   1.000
_cell.angle_alpha   90.00
_cell.angle_beta   90.00
_cell.angle_gamma   90.00
#
_symmetry.space_group_name_H-M   'P 1'
#
loop_
_entity.id
_entity.type
_entity.pdbx_description
1 polymer ?
#
loop_
_entity_poly.entity_id
_entity_poly.type
_entity_poly.pdbx_seq_one_letter_code
_entity_poly.pdbx_strand_id
1 'polypeptide(L)'
;MAPVAARGRKAQKVTKKYIINASQPASDKIFDVSAFEKFLHDRIKVEGRVGNLGDNVVISQAGEGKIEVVTHIPFSGRYLKYLTKKYLKKQQLRDWLRVVSTSKGVYELRFYNVVNDEGEEEEE
;
A
#
# COMPACT_ATOMS: atom_id res chain seq x y z
N MET A 1 7.31 -46.88 -28.23
CA MET A 1 6.64 -45.58 -28.16
C MET A 1 6.88 -45.02 -26.75
N ALA A 2 7.86 -44.14 -26.58
CA ALA A 2 8.24 -43.60 -25.26
C ALA A 2 7.47 -42.30 -24.98
N PRO A 3 6.93 -42.08 -23.76
CA PRO A 3 6.22 -40.85 -23.46
C PRO A 3 7.21 -39.71 -23.27
N VAL A 4 7.02 -38.64 -24.06
CA VAL A 4 7.81 -37.41 -23.96
C VAL A 4 7.34 -36.68 -22.71
N ALA A 5 8.19 -36.63 -21.68
CA ALA A 5 7.93 -35.89 -20.45
C ALA A 5 7.68 -34.41 -20.79
N ALA A 6 6.46 -33.94 -20.54
CA ALA A 6 6.09 -32.54 -20.62
C ALA A 6 6.92 -31.76 -19.57
N ARG A 7 7.97 -31.09 -20.03
CA ARG A 7 8.76 -30.16 -19.21
C ARG A 7 7.82 -29.09 -18.68
N GLY A 8 7.52 -29.14 -17.39
CA GLY A 8 6.73 -28.15 -16.68
C GLY A 8 7.31 -26.76 -16.94
N ARG A 9 6.59 -25.95 -17.72
CA ARG A 9 6.90 -24.54 -17.96
C ARG A 9 6.79 -23.84 -16.61
N LYS A 10 7.92 -23.61 -15.93
CA LYS A 10 7.95 -22.80 -14.71
C LYS A 10 7.24 -21.49 -15.02
N ALA A 11 6.11 -21.25 -14.37
CA ALA A 11 5.31 -20.05 -14.58
C ALA A 11 6.21 -18.83 -14.37
N GLN A 12 6.27 -17.98 -15.38
CA GLN A 12 7.07 -16.75 -15.35
C GLN A 12 6.57 -15.93 -14.16
N LYS A 13 7.43 -15.70 -13.16
CA LYS A 13 7.08 -14.94 -11.96
C LYS A 13 6.57 -13.57 -12.39
N VAL A 14 5.29 -13.30 -12.11
CA VAL A 14 4.66 -12.03 -12.47
C VAL A 14 5.12 -11.00 -11.46
N THR A 15 6.11 -10.19 -11.84
CA THR A 15 6.60 -9.11 -10.99
C THR A 15 5.71 -7.89 -11.15
N LYS A 16 4.99 -7.52 -10.09
CA LYS A 16 4.22 -6.27 -10.00
C LYS A 16 4.86 -5.38 -8.94
N LYS A 17 4.92 -4.09 -9.23
CA LYS A 17 5.38 -3.06 -8.30
C LYS A 17 4.21 -2.19 -7.89
N TYR A 18 4.08 -1.97 -6.60
CA TYR A 18 3.12 -1.06 -6.00
C TYR A 18 3.86 0.01 -5.21
N ILE A 19 3.39 1.24 -5.29
CA ILE A 19 3.98 2.38 -4.58
C ILE A 19 2.91 3.05 -3.75
N ILE A 20 3.22 3.33 -2.49
CA ILE A 20 2.42 4.15 -1.60
C ILE A 20 3.22 5.42 -1.31
N ASN A 21 2.73 6.55 -1.80
CA ASN A 21 3.30 7.86 -1.50
C ASN A 21 2.64 8.42 -0.23
N ALA A 22 3.42 8.57 0.83
CA ALA A 22 3.03 9.19 2.09
C ALA A 22 3.93 10.40 2.41
N SER A 23 4.57 11.01 1.41
CA SER A 23 5.55 12.09 1.61
C SER A 23 4.99 13.27 2.41
N GLN A 24 3.82 13.79 2.03
CA GLN A 24 3.17 14.92 2.71
C GLN A 24 2.90 14.62 4.19
N PRO A 25 2.12 13.58 4.56
CA PRO A 25 1.84 13.31 5.96
C PRO A 25 3.05 12.80 6.76
N ALA A 26 4.08 12.25 6.09
CA ALA A 26 5.33 11.88 6.75
C ALA A 26 6.17 13.13 7.11
N SER A 27 6.24 14.12 6.23
CA SER A 27 6.91 15.41 6.50
C SER A 27 6.26 16.16 7.66
N ASP A 28 4.93 16.13 7.75
CA ASP A 28 4.17 16.74 8.84
C ASP A 28 4.25 15.95 10.15
N LYS A 29 4.99 14.82 10.16
CA LYS A 29 5.15 13.89 11.30
C LYS A 29 3.84 13.25 11.79
N ILE A 30 2.77 13.32 11.01
CA ILE A 30 1.47 12.69 11.30
C ILE A 30 1.50 11.19 10.98
N PHE A 31 2.32 10.79 10.01
CA PHE A 31 2.42 9.41 9.54
C PHE A 31 3.82 8.84 9.69
N ASP A 32 3.95 7.80 10.53
CA ASP A 32 5.19 7.04 10.66
C ASP A 32 5.28 5.93 9.61
N VAL A 33 6.21 6.12 8.68
CA VAL A 33 6.51 5.22 7.56
C VAL A 33 7.11 3.90 8.05
N SER A 34 7.97 3.96 9.08
CA SER A 34 8.63 2.78 9.64
C SER A 34 7.67 1.90 10.43
N ALA A 35 6.74 2.49 11.18
CA ALA A 35 5.67 1.75 11.82
C ALA A 35 4.71 1.12 10.80
N PHE A 36 4.44 1.82 9.69
CA PHE A 36 3.58 1.29 8.64
C PHE A 36 4.24 0.16 7.84
N GLU A 37 5.54 0.23 7.56
CA GLU A 37 6.30 -0.87 6.96
C GLU A 37 6.21 -2.15 7.80
N LYS A 38 6.48 -2.06 9.10
CA LYS A 38 6.33 -3.18 10.04
C LYS A 38 4.92 -3.76 10.02
N PHE A 39 3.90 -2.88 10.01
CA PHE A 39 2.51 -3.31 9.90
C PHE A 39 2.24 -4.09 8.61
N LEU A 40 2.82 -3.69 7.47
CA LEU A 40 2.66 -4.42 6.22
C LEU A 40 3.33 -5.80 6.29
N HIS A 41 4.52 -5.91 6.88
CA HIS A 41 5.16 -7.21 7.13
C HIS A 41 4.26 -8.16 7.95
N ASP A 42 3.63 -7.65 9.01
CA ASP A 42 2.81 -8.48 9.89
C ASP A 42 1.44 -8.84 9.32
N ARG A 43 0.90 -8.02 8.41
CA ARG A 43 -0.51 -8.11 8.00
C ARG A 43 -0.72 -8.56 6.56
N ILE A 44 0.31 -8.50 5.72
CA ILE A 44 0.23 -9.06 4.38
C ILE A 44 0.13 -10.59 4.48
N LYS A 45 -0.86 -11.12 3.79
CA LYS A 45 -1.10 -12.55 3.67
C LYS A 45 -0.64 -13.03 2.31
N VAL A 46 0.10 -14.13 2.33
CA VAL A 46 0.44 -14.93 1.15
C VAL A 46 -0.15 -16.31 1.38
N GLU A 47 -0.94 -16.81 0.42
CA GLU A 47 -1.65 -18.10 0.53
C GLU A 47 -2.52 -18.21 1.80
N GLY A 48 -3.11 -17.10 2.23
CA GLY A 48 -4.03 -17.05 3.38
C GLY A 48 -3.38 -16.91 4.76
N ARG A 49 -2.04 -17.01 4.86
CA ARG A 49 -1.29 -16.88 6.12
C ARG A 49 -0.44 -15.62 6.16
N VAL A 50 -0.32 -15.02 7.34
CA VAL A 50 0.64 -13.93 7.62
C VAL A 50 2.02 -14.51 7.91
N GLY A 51 3.08 -13.69 7.79
CA GLY A 51 4.45 -14.11 8.06
C GLY A 51 5.09 -15.01 7.00
N ASN A 52 4.39 -15.32 5.90
CA ASN A 52 4.86 -16.14 4.79
C ASN A 52 5.30 -15.30 3.58
N LEU A 53 6.01 -14.20 3.81
CA LEU A 53 6.40 -13.25 2.76
C LEU A 53 7.49 -13.84 1.85
N GLY A 54 8.50 -14.49 2.44
CA GLY A 54 9.64 -15.11 1.72
C GLY A 54 10.20 -14.19 0.63
N ASP A 55 10.52 -14.76 -0.53
CA ASP A 55 10.94 -14.03 -1.73
C ASP A 55 9.74 -13.60 -2.60
N ASN A 56 8.51 -13.73 -2.12
CA ASN A 56 7.32 -13.50 -2.90
C ASN A 56 6.85 -12.05 -2.85
N VAL A 57 7.05 -11.40 -1.70
CA VAL A 57 6.68 -10.00 -1.46
C VAL A 57 7.83 -9.32 -0.72
N VAL A 58 8.44 -8.35 -1.40
CA VAL A 58 9.49 -7.49 -0.84
C VAL A 58 8.88 -6.13 -0.56
N ILE A 59 9.04 -5.65 0.66
CA ILE A 59 8.57 -4.35 1.12
C ILE A 59 9.82 -3.52 1.40
N SER A 60 9.87 -2.29 0.90
CA SER A 60 11.04 -1.43 1.07
C SER A 60 10.61 0.03 1.17
N GLN A 61 11.33 0.79 1.99
CA GLN A 61 11.23 2.25 1.98
C GLN A 61 12.10 2.80 0.84
N ALA A 62 11.51 3.56 -0.07
CA ALA A 62 12.22 4.14 -1.21
C ALA A 62 12.76 5.56 -0.95
N GLY A 63 12.72 6.01 0.31
CA GLY A 63 13.04 7.40 0.69
C GLY A 63 11.86 8.36 0.50
N GLU A 64 11.95 9.54 1.12
CA GLU A 64 10.94 10.62 1.02
C GLU A 64 9.52 10.24 1.46
N GLY A 65 9.37 9.27 2.37
CA GLY A 65 8.06 8.80 2.82
C GLY A 65 7.30 7.95 1.80
N LYS A 66 8.01 7.35 0.83
CA LYS A 66 7.45 6.38 -0.12
C LYS A 66 7.73 4.95 0.33
N ILE A 67 6.74 4.09 0.18
CA ILE A 67 6.88 2.64 0.39
C ILE A 67 6.64 1.92 -0.91
N GLU A 68 7.56 1.04 -1.26
CA GLU A 68 7.49 0.17 -2.41
C GLU A 68 7.18 -1.26 -1.97
N VAL A 69 6.24 -1.89 -2.67
CA VAL A 69 5.89 -3.30 -2.49
C VAL A 69 6.04 -4.00 -3.83
N VAL A 70 7.06 -4.84 -3.93
CA VAL A 70 7.35 -5.66 -5.10
C VAL A 70 6.82 -7.06 -4.84
N THR A 71 5.97 -7.57 -5.72
CA THR A 71 5.33 -8.88 -5.57
C THR A 71 5.59 -9.74 -6.78
N HIS A 72 5.99 -11.00 -6.58
CA HIS A 72 6.22 -12.00 -7.63
C HIS A 72 5.04 -12.98 -7.81
N ILE A 73 3.99 -12.80 -7.01
CA ILE A 73 2.74 -13.58 -6.98
C ILE A 73 1.58 -12.68 -7.45
N PRO A 74 0.44 -13.24 -7.90
CA PRO A 74 -0.80 -12.50 -8.07
C PRO A 74 -1.20 -11.69 -6.82
N PHE A 75 -0.78 -10.43 -6.79
CA PHE A 75 -1.16 -9.45 -5.78
C PHE A 75 -2.10 -8.41 -6.39
N SER A 76 -2.92 -7.79 -5.54
CA SER A 76 -3.85 -6.74 -5.95
C SER A 76 -3.61 -5.46 -5.17
N GLY A 77 -3.60 -4.34 -5.88
CA GLY A 77 -3.50 -3.04 -5.23
C GLY A 77 -4.74 -2.70 -4.39
N ARG A 78 -5.89 -3.35 -4.65
CA ARG A 78 -7.08 -3.29 -3.77
C ARG A 78 -6.75 -3.80 -2.37
N TYR A 79 -6.00 -4.90 -2.27
CA TYR A 79 -5.58 -5.45 -0.99
C TYR A 79 -4.62 -4.49 -0.26
N LEU A 80 -3.67 -3.89 -1.00
CA LEU A 80 -2.80 -2.84 -0.47
C LEU A 80 -3.60 -1.65 0.08
N LYS A 81 -4.59 -1.16 -0.68
CA LYS A 81 -5.51 -0.08 -0.27
C LYS A 81 -6.34 -0.44 0.96
N TYR A 82 -6.71 -1.70 1.12
CA TYR A 82 -7.39 -2.17 2.32
C TYR A 82 -6.46 -2.11 3.54
N LEU A 83 -5.23 -2.61 3.41
CA LEU A 83 -4.26 -2.62 4.51
C LEU A 83 -3.87 -1.20 4.94
N THR A 84 -3.64 -0.28 4.00
CA THR A 84 -3.37 1.13 4.31
C THR A 84 -4.53 1.75 5.08
N LYS A 85 -5.79 1.60 4.61
CA LYS A 85 -6.97 2.09 5.35
C LYS A 85 -7.10 1.47 6.74
N LYS A 86 -6.77 0.18 6.88
CA LYS A 86 -6.81 -0.53 8.16
C LYS A 86 -5.78 0.03 9.14
N TYR A 87 -4.57 0.34 8.66
CA TYR A 87 -3.55 1.02 9.45
C TYR A 87 -4.01 2.41 9.89
N LEU A 88 -4.53 3.22 8.95
CA LEU A 88 -5.05 4.56 9.25
C LEU A 88 -6.16 4.50 10.32
N LYS A 89 -7.05 3.51 10.28
CA LYS A 89 -8.07 3.37 11.33
C LYS A 89 -7.47 3.00 12.68
N LYS A 90 -6.45 2.12 12.70
CA LYS A 90 -5.76 1.71 13.94
C LYS A 90 -5.04 2.90 14.59
N GLN A 91 -4.46 3.79 13.79
CA GLN A 91 -3.77 5.00 14.25
C GLN A 91 -4.69 6.23 14.36
N GLN A 92 -6.01 6.07 14.20
CA GLN A 92 -7.00 7.16 14.24
C GLN A 92 -6.76 8.29 13.21
N LEU A 93 -6.07 8.00 12.11
CA LEU A 93 -5.74 8.97 11.04
C LEU A 93 -6.80 9.06 9.93
N ARG A 94 -7.96 8.41 10.11
CA ARG A 94 -8.99 8.28 9.06
C ARG A 94 -9.73 9.57 8.74
N ASP A 95 -9.74 10.50 9.69
CA ASP A 95 -10.45 11.77 9.57
C ASP A 95 -9.59 12.82 8.85
N TRP A 96 -8.26 12.66 8.92
CA TRP A 96 -7.32 13.54 8.24
C TRP A 96 -6.86 13.01 6.88
N LEU A 97 -6.67 11.69 6.75
CA LEU A 97 -6.03 11.09 5.58
C LEU A 97 -6.93 10.12 4.81
N ARG A 98 -6.90 10.22 3.48
CA ARG A 98 -7.51 9.28 2.55
C ARG A 98 -6.49 8.67 1.59
N VAL A 99 -6.69 7.39 1.28
CA VAL A 99 -5.90 6.66 0.28
C VAL A 99 -6.55 6.80 -1.09
N VAL A 100 -5.88 7.49 -2.01
CA VAL A 100 -6.28 7.70 -3.41
C VAL A 100 -5.40 6.88 -4.33
N SER A 101 -5.95 6.41 -5.46
CA SER A 101 -5.14 5.76 -6.51
C SER A 101 -4.86 6.81 -7.58
N THR A 102 -3.59 7.16 -7.78
CA THR A 102 -3.20 8.16 -8.78
C THR A 102 -3.01 7.51 -10.15
N SER A 103 -2.46 6.30 -10.17
CA SER A 103 -2.26 5.50 -11.38
C SER A 103 -2.33 4.01 -11.04
N LYS A 104 -2.32 3.15 -12.05
CA LYS A 104 -2.29 1.69 -11.82
C LYS A 104 -1.03 1.34 -11.03
N GLY A 105 -1.22 0.80 -9.83
CA GLY A 105 -0.12 0.42 -8.94
C GLY A 105 0.41 1.55 -8.05
N VAL A 106 -0.06 2.79 -8.22
CA VAL A 106 0.40 3.94 -7.44
C VAL A 106 -0.75 4.47 -6.57
N TYR A 107 -0.50 4.51 -5.27
CA TYR A 107 -1.40 5.00 -4.24
C TYR A 107 -0.77 6.19 -3.53
N GLU A 108 -1.61 7.11 -3.09
CA GLU A 108 -1.18 8.34 -2.41
C GLU A 108 -2.06 8.58 -1.19
N LEU A 109 -1.43 8.98 -0.08
CA LEU A 109 -2.12 9.53 1.09
C LEU A 109 -2.34 11.02 0.86
N ARG A 110 -3.61 11.43 0.77
CA ARG A 110 -4.01 12.82 0.66
C ARG A 110 -4.75 13.26 1.90
N PHE A 111 -4.58 14.51 2.29
CA PHE A 111 -5.46 15.13 3.26
C PHE A 111 -6.89 15.20 2.70
N TYR A 112 -7.87 15.13 3.59
CA TYR A 112 -9.17 15.68 3.27
C TYR A 112 -8.99 17.20 3.16
N ASN A 113 -9.49 17.82 2.09
CA ASN A 113 -9.67 19.26 2.09
C ASN A 113 -10.68 19.53 3.20
N VAL A 114 -10.20 20.02 4.34
CA VAL A 114 -11.01 20.84 5.21
C VAL A 114 -11.20 22.11 4.39
N VAL A 115 -12.22 22.12 3.54
CA VAL A 115 -12.78 23.40 3.15
C VAL A 115 -13.20 23.99 4.48
N ASN A 116 -12.58 25.11 4.82
CA ASN A 116 -12.98 25.91 5.96
C ASN A 116 -14.50 26.09 5.83
N ASP A 117 -15.27 25.47 6.71
CA ASP A 117 -16.65 25.88 7.02
C ASP A 117 -16.57 27.22 7.80
N GLU A 118 -15.74 28.16 7.33
CA GLU A 118 -15.72 29.56 7.78
C GLU A 118 -16.43 30.38 6.70
N GLY A 119 -17.76 30.44 6.83
CA GLY A 119 -18.48 31.70 6.75
C GLY A 119 -18.69 32.30 5.36
N GLU A 120 -19.59 31.72 4.58
CA GLU A 120 -20.57 32.54 3.86
C GLU A 120 -21.62 33.06 4.87
N GLU A 121 -21.21 33.96 5.77
CA GLU A 121 -22.09 34.81 6.59
C GLU A 121 -21.53 36.25 6.57
N GLU A 122 -21.45 36.85 5.39
CA GLU A 122 -21.38 38.31 5.22
C GLU A 122 -22.41 38.72 4.15
N GLU A 123 -23.68 38.82 4.55
CA GLU A 123 -24.64 39.77 3.97
C GLU A 123 -25.37 40.47 5.12
N GLU A 124 -24.70 41.49 5.67
CA GLU A 124 -25.36 42.74 6.04
C GLU A 124 -25.01 43.80 4.99
#